data_AF-F0ZEJ7-F1
#
_entry.id   AF-F0ZEJ7-F1
#
_cell.length_a   1.000
_cell.length_b   1.000
_cell.length_c   1.000
_cell.angle_alpha   90.00
_cell.angle_beta   90.00
_cell.angle_gamma   90.00
#
_symmetry.space_group_name_H-M   'P 1'
#
loop_
_entity.id
_entity.type
_entity.pdbx_description
1 polymer ?
#
loop_
_entity_poly.entity_id
_entity_poly.type
_entity_poly.pdbx_seq_one_letter_code
_entity_poly.pdbx_strand_id
1 'polypeptide(L)'
;MNSLQERIYVVKLIGSILETYPTVNGINFDLDLVLNAATEKFQHEQPPFYTKYSVYIDILMMQMLNDKERTLNEWNEIFDAAGFKLEKVVPEIKTGCMIISKKD
;
A
#
# COMPACT_ATOMS: atom_id res chain seq x y z
N MET A 1 -19.82 4.84 0.53
CA MET A 1 -18.74 5.85 0.63
C MET A 1 -17.62 5.36 -0.30
N ASN A 2 -16.83 6.25 -0.92
CA ASN A 2 -15.79 5.82 -1.88
C ASN A 2 -14.62 5.17 -1.11
N SER A 3 -14.23 3.94 -1.46
CA SER A 3 -13.19 3.15 -0.77
C SER A 3 -11.87 3.91 -0.64
N LEU A 4 -11.54 4.80 -1.58
CA LEU A 4 -10.34 5.63 -1.53
C LEU A 4 -10.35 6.61 -0.34
N GLN A 5 -11.49 7.26 -0.06
CA GLN A 5 -11.61 8.19 1.07
C GLN A 5 -11.49 7.49 2.41
N GLU A 6 -12.02 6.26 2.52
CA GLU A 6 -11.86 5.42 3.70
C GLU A 6 -10.38 5.06 3.93
N ARG A 7 -9.64 4.74 2.87
CA ARG A 7 -8.20 4.43 2.97
C ARG A 7 -7.37 5.65 3.39
N ILE A 8 -7.66 6.83 2.83
CA ILE A 8 -7.03 8.09 3.27
C ILE A 8 -7.32 8.35 4.75
N TYR A 9 -8.56 8.15 5.19
CA TYR A 9 -8.95 8.33 6.59
C TYR A 9 -8.22 7.36 7.53
N VAL A 10 -8.09 6.09 7.15
CA VAL A 10 -7.36 5.08 7.94
C VAL A 10 -5.89 5.46 8.11
N VAL A 11 -5.21 5.90 7.04
CA VAL A 11 -3.81 6.35 7.14
C VAL A 11 -3.69 7.58 8.05
N LYS A 12 -4.62 8.53 7.97
CA LYS A 12 -4.66 9.67 8.89
C LYS A 12 -4.86 9.25 10.35
N LEU A 13 -5.75 8.29 10.61
CA LEU A 13 -5.99 7.75 11.95
C LEU A 13 -4.73 7.13 12.53
N ILE A 14 -3.99 6.34 11.75
CA ILE A 14 -2.69 5.76 12.15
C ILE A 14 -1.72 6.88 12.55
N GLY A 15 -1.62 7.93 11.74
CA GLY A 15 -0.85 9.13 12.07
C GLY A 15 -1.19 9.71 13.44
N SER A 16 -2.48 9.94 13.70
CA SER A 16 -2.96 10.47 14.98
C SER A 16 -2.68 9.55 16.17
N ILE A 17 -2.70 8.22 15.98
CA ILE A 17 -2.32 7.27 17.02
C ILE A 17 -0.84 7.42 17.36
N LEU A 18 0.05 7.49 16.36
CA LEU A 18 1.49 7.66 16.58
C LEU A 18 1.83 8.99 17.27
N GLU A 19 1.10 10.07 16.94
CA GLU A 19 1.23 11.36 17.63
C GLU A 19 0.77 11.30 19.09
N THR A 20 -0.30 10.55 19.36
CA THR A 20 -0.85 10.40 20.72
C THR A 20 0.04 9.53 21.61
N TYR A 21 0.71 8.54 21.02
CA TYR A 21 1.54 7.56 21.73
C TYR A 21 2.98 7.58 21.20
N PRO A 22 3.80 8.57 21.58
CA PRO A 22 5.15 8.76 21.03
C PRO A 22 6.14 7.64 21.38
N THR A 23 5.79 6.73 22.28
CA THR A 23 6.55 5.51 22.56
C THR A 23 6.34 4.41 21.51
N VAL A 24 5.29 4.52 20.69
CA VAL A 24 5.01 3.62 19.57
C VAL A 24 5.76 4.13 18.34
N ASN A 25 6.76 3.38 17.89
CA ASN A 25 7.64 3.78 16.78
C ASN A 25 7.15 3.34 15.40
N GLY A 26 6.02 2.64 15.34
CA GLY A 26 5.42 2.11 14.12
C GLY A 26 4.31 1.13 14.42
N ILE A 27 3.40 0.97 13.46
CA ILE A 27 2.30 -0.01 13.51
C ILE A 27 2.48 -0.91 12.29
N ASN A 28 2.54 -2.23 12.50
CA ASN A 28 2.45 -3.17 11.40
C ASN A 28 0.99 -3.17 10.92
N PHE A 29 0.75 -2.58 9.76
CA PHE A 29 -0.56 -2.47 9.17
C PHE A 29 -0.61 -3.43 7.98
N ASP A 30 -1.34 -4.53 8.15
CA ASP A 30 -1.51 -5.57 7.13
C ASP A 30 -2.47 -5.01 6.07
N LEU A 31 -1.91 -4.31 5.10
CA LEU A 31 -2.61 -3.82 3.91
C LEU A 31 -2.39 -4.76 2.74
N ASP A 32 -3.25 -4.61 1.75
CA ASP A 32 -3.21 -5.24 0.44
C ASP A 32 -1.76 -5.32 -0.11
N LEU A 33 -1.38 -6.49 -0.63
CA LEU A 33 -0.14 -6.77 -1.36
C LEU A 33 0.24 -5.65 -2.36
N VAL A 34 1.42 -5.05 -2.17
CA VAL A 34 1.91 -4.05 -3.15
C VAL A 34 2.24 -4.73 -4.49
N LEU A 35 1.54 -4.31 -5.55
CA LEU A 35 1.83 -4.76 -6.91
C LEU A 35 3.03 -3.98 -7.47
N ASN A 36 4.19 -4.64 -7.53
CA ASN A 36 5.39 -4.10 -8.17
C ASN A 36 5.27 -4.17 -9.70
N ALA A 37 4.84 -3.07 -10.34
CA ALA A 37 5.15 -2.87 -11.74
C ALA A 37 6.66 -2.57 -11.85
N ALA A 38 7.44 -3.59 -12.18
CA ALA A 38 8.90 -3.66 -12.07
C ALA A 38 9.67 -2.49 -12.73
N THR A 39 10.70 -2.00 -12.04
CA THR A 39 11.89 -1.43 -12.67
C THR A 39 12.68 -2.56 -13.32
N GLU A 40 12.50 -2.76 -14.64
CA GLU A 40 13.52 -2.93 -15.70
C GLU A 40 12.94 -3.61 -16.97
N LYS A 41 13.53 -3.26 -18.12
CA LYS A 41 12.91 -3.21 -19.46
C LYS A 41 13.16 -4.46 -20.33
N PHE A 42 12.12 -4.86 -21.09
CA PHE A 42 12.07 -5.11 -22.56
C PHE A 42 11.39 -6.40 -23.06
N GLN A 43 10.47 -6.15 -24.02
CA GLN A 43 10.08 -6.94 -25.21
C GLN A 43 9.32 -8.26 -25.05
N HIS A 44 8.05 -8.15 -24.66
CA HIS A 44 6.85 -8.56 -25.45
C HIS A 44 5.63 -8.19 -24.59
N GLU A 45 4.52 -7.77 -25.21
CA GLU A 45 3.31 -7.25 -24.55
C GLU A 45 2.68 -8.30 -23.60
N GLN A 46 3.13 -8.31 -22.35
CA GLN A 46 2.51 -8.97 -21.21
C GLN A 46 2.14 -7.88 -20.20
N PRO A 47 0.93 -7.90 -19.60
CA PRO A 47 0.58 -6.96 -18.55
C PRO A 47 1.57 -7.09 -17.37
N PRO A 48 1.80 -6.01 -16.60
CA PRO A 48 2.85 -5.93 -15.58
C PRO A 48 2.84 -7.17 -14.67
N PHE A 49 4.00 -7.78 -14.46
CA PHE A 49 4.25 -9.05 -13.76
C PHE A 49 3.30 -9.35 -12.57
N TYR A 50 2.16 -10.00 -12.83
CA TYR A 50 1.31 -10.56 -11.79
C TYR A 50 1.73 -12.01 -11.49
N THR A 51 2.05 -12.32 -10.23
CA THR A 51 2.17 -13.73 -9.83
C THR A 51 0.77 -14.34 -9.68
N LYS A 52 0.64 -15.67 -9.82
CA LYS A 52 -0.63 -16.36 -9.54
C LYS A 52 -1.17 -16.04 -8.15
N TYR A 53 -0.27 -15.88 -7.18
CA TYR A 53 -0.63 -15.50 -5.81
C TYR A 53 -1.19 -14.07 -5.76
N SER A 54 -0.56 -13.11 -6.43
CA SER A 54 -1.03 -11.73 -6.50
C SER A 54 -2.44 -11.62 -7.09
N VAL A 55 -2.72 -12.36 -8.17
CA VAL A 55 -4.07 -12.41 -8.78
C VAL A 55 -5.08 -13.05 -7.83
N TYR A 56 -4.69 -14.15 -7.16
CA TYR A 56 -5.55 -14.81 -6.20
C TYR A 56 -5.93 -13.87 -5.05
N ILE A 57 -4.97 -13.13 -4.50
CA ILE A 57 -5.24 -12.18 -3.43
C ILE A 57 -6.11 -11.02 -3.94
N ASP A 58 -5.87 -10.46 -5.12
CA ASP A 58 -6.70 -9.38 -5.69
C ASP A 58 -8.18 -9.79 -5.84
N ILE A 59 -8.43 -10.99 -6.37
CA ILE A 59 -9.79 -11.54 -6.45
C ILE A 59 -10.37 -11.78 -5.05
N LEU A 60 -9.55 -12.27 -4.10
CA LEU A 60 -10.00 -12.50 -2.74
C LEU A 60 -10.39 -11.19 -2.03
N MET A 61 -9.59 -10.14 -2.17
CA MET A 61 -9.90 -8.81 -1.61
C MET A 61 -11.17 -8.22 -2.24
N MET A 62 -11.33 -8.40 -3.54
CA MET A 62 -12.57 -8.00 -4.24
C MET A 62 -13.78 -8.75 -3.70
N GLN A 63 -13.70 -10.08 -3.57
CA GLN A 63 -14.85 -10.89 -3.15
C GLN A 63 -15.22 -10.69 -1.67
N MET A 64 -14.21 -10.58 -0.79
CA MET A 64 -14.43 -10.56 0.65
C MET A 64 -14.68 -9.15 1.20
N LEU A 65 -14.02 -8.15 0.62
CA LEU A 65 -13.96 -6.79 1.17
C LEU A 65 -14.42 -5.72 0.18
N ASN A 66 -14.77 -6.09 -1.05
CA ASN A 66 -15.06 -5.15 -2.14
C ASN A 66 -13.91 -4.13 -2.32
N ASP A 67 -12.68 -4.61 -2.21
CA ASP A 67 -11.46 -3.83 -2.41
C ASP A 67 -10.55 -4.45 -3.48
N LYS A 68 -9.36 -3.89 -3.68
CA LYS A 68 -8.38 -4.35 -4.66
C LYS A 68 -6.96 -4.25 -4.13
N GLU A 69 -6.11 -5.06 -4.74
CA GLU A 69 -4.67 -4.91 -4.64
C GLU A 69 -4.19 -3.65 -5.35
N ARG A 70 -3.24 -2.95 -4.74
CA ARG A 70 -2.81 -1.60 -5.19
C ARG A 70 -1.38 -1.61 -5.68
N THR A 71 -1.17 -0.89 -6.76
CA THR A 71 0.17 -0.56 -7.25
C THR A 71 0.86 0.42 -6.31
N LEU A 72 2.19 0.51 -6.41
CA LEU A 72 2.97 1.48 -5.64
C LEU A 72 2.53 2.93 -5.89
N ASN A 73 2.10 3.25 -7.11
CA ASN A 73 1.60 4.59 -7.45
C ASN A 73 0.28 4.91 -6.74
N GLU A 74 -0.67 3.96 -6.73
CA GLU A 74 -1.94 4.13 -6.00
C GLU A 74 -1.69 4.26 -4.49
N TRP A 75 -0.74 3.52 -3.94
CA TRP A 75 -0.31 3.68 -2.55
C TRP A 75 0.27 5.06 -2.29
N ASN A 76 1.17 5.53 -3.15
CA ASN A 76 1.74 6.88 -3.06
C ASN A 76 0.66 7.96 -3.10
N GLU A 77 -0.34 7.86 -3.97
CA GLU A 77 -1.47 8.80 -4.01
C GLU A 77 -2.25 8.83 -2.68
N ILE A 78 -2.48 7.67 -2.06
CA ILE A 78 -3.15 7.57 -0.76
C ILE A 78 -2.30 8.22 0.34
N PHE A 79 -1.00 7.92 0.39
CA PHE A 79 -0.09 8.49 1.38
C PHE A 79 0.01 10.00 1.23
N ASP A 80 0.14 10.47 -0.02
CA ASP A 80 0.23 11.89 -0.36
C ASP A 80 -1.00 12.65 0.14
N ALA A 81 -2.20 12.15 -0.17
CA ALA A 81 -3.48 12.70 0.28
C ALA A 81 -3.69 12.61 1.80
N ALA A 82 -3.03 11.65 2.46
CA ALA A 82 -3.02 11.51 3.91
C ALA A 82 -2.01 12.41 4.62
N GLY A 83 -1.13 13.11 3.90
CA GLY A 83 -0.09 13.96 4.48
C GLY A 83 1.21 13.22 4.80
N PHE A 84 1.44 12.07 4.15
CA PHE A 84 2.61 11.22 4.32
C PHE A 84 3.42 11.13 3.02
N LYS A 85 4.70 10.76 3.15
CA LYS A 85 5.59 10.42 2.05
C LYS A 85 6.12 8.99 2.23
N LEU A 86 6.24 8.27 1.13
CA LEU A 86 6.88 6.95 1.12
C LEU A 86 8.40 7.12 1.22
N GLU A 87 9.00 6.54 2.25
CA GLU A 87 10.45 6.56 2.47
C GLU A 87 11.12 5.36 1.80
N LYS A 88 10.52 4.18 1.96
CA LYS A 88 11.14 2.93 1.50
C LYS A 88 10.10 1.83 1.29
N VAL A 89 10.31 1.02 0.25
CA VAL A 89 9.71 -0.33 0.13
C VAL A 89 10.75 -1.35 0.59
N VAL A 90 10.36 -2.30 1.44
CA VAL A 90 11.24 -3.34 2.02
C VAL A 90 11.02 -4.65 1.23
N PRO A 91 11.85 -4.94 0.21
CA PRO A 91 11.61 -6.04 -0.73
C PRO A 91 11.77 -7.43 -0.10
N GLU A 92 12.46 -7.54 1.03
CA GLU A 92 12.68 -8.80 1.74
C GLU A 92 11.39 -9.34 2.37
N ILE A 93 10.40 -8.46 2.62
CA ILE A 93 9.10 -8.81 3.18
C ILE A 93 8.13 -9.09 2.02
N LYS A 94 7.82 -10.38 1.82
CA LYS A 94 7.01 -10.86 0.69
C LYS A 94 5.61 -10.26 0.59
N THR A 95 5.04 -9.81 1.71
CA THR A 95 3.73 -9.17 1.74
C THR A 95 3.75 -7.70 1.30
N GLY A 96 4.92 -7.13 1.01
CA GLY A 96 5.06 -5.73 0.60
C GLY A 96 5.02 -4.80 1.80
N CYS A 97 6.15 -4.65 2.50
CA CYS A 97 6.26 -3.70 3.60
C CYS A 97 6.71 -2.33 3.08
N MET A 98 6.02 -1.28 3.51
CA MET A 98 6.33 0.12 3.18
C MET A 98 6.59 0.91 4.46
N ILE A 99 7.63 1.73 4.43
CA ILE A 99 7.97 2.70 5.48
C ILE A 99 7.54 4.07 4.97
N ILE A 100 6.67 4.74 5.72
CA ILE A 100 6.18 6.10 5.41
C ILE A 100 6.51 7.04 6.57
N SER A 101 6.67 8.32 6.26
CA SER A 101 6.85 9.39 7.25
C SER A 101 5.89 10.53 6.97
N LYS A 102 5.64 11.37 7.98
CA LYS A 102 4.81 12.57 7.80
C LYS A 102 5.56 13.57 6.90
N LYS A 103 4.83 14.25 6.03
CA LYS A 103 5.40 15.41 5.32
C LYS A 103 5.62 16.56 6.31
N ASP A 104 6.66 17.35 6.04
CA ASP A 104 6.96 18.58 6.77
C ASP A 104 5.84 19.62 6.58
#